data_AF-B8HJ78-F1
#
_entry.id   AF-B8HJ78-F1
#
_cell.length_a   1.000
_cell.length_b   1.000
_cell.length_c   1.000
_cell.angle_alpha   90.00
_cell.angle_beta   90.00
_cell.angle_gamma   90.00
#
_symmetry.space_group_name_H-M   'P 1'
#
loop_
_entity.id
_entity.type
_entity.pdbx_description
1 polymer ?
#
loop_
_entity_poly.entity_id
_entity_poly.type
_entity_poly.pdbx_seq_one_letter_code
_entity_poly.pdbx_strand_id
1 'polypeptide(L)'
;MAPHRPLAALLQAAAGRERQTVPPLAPPPGGSDLHAVTGQSGAEPAAPDSVTNTGDGARTSEWAAGSRPPVRQDWGKHVWMVFVTVVILSALAFFIVDRVSPAPVTVSDSGPDAGFARDMQAHHAQAVEMALLIRDKSANPELRAIAYDIATTQQHQNGQMFAWLQDWGLSQARSGPPMAWMKTSAGGHGSGTPHTVPTSSTAMEGMATPEQMQALRGSSGKEAEQLFTDLMIRHHQGGVAMAAAAAKLSETSRVRDFAAGVVDAQTAEITALQELRGRL
;
A
#
# COMPACT_ATOMS: atom_id res chain seq x y z
N MET A 1 40.61 14.45 3.78
CA MET A 1 40.45 13.16 3.08
C MET A 1 39.81 12.17 4.05
N ALA A 2 38.50 11.96 3.93
CA ALA A 2 37.80 10.89 4.63
C ALA A 2 37.74 9.67 3.70
N PRO A 3 37.92 8.43 4.20
CA PRO A 3 37.98 7.26 3.34
C PRO A 3 36.60 6.92 2.77
N HIS A 4 36.54 6.71 1.45
CA HIS A 4 35.38 6.22 0.72
C HIS A 4 34.95 4.86 1.26
N ARG A 5 33.67 4.73 1.63
CA ARG A 5 33.05 3.44 1.88
C ARG A 5 32.69 2.78 0.55
N PRO A 6 33.00 1.50 0.32
CA PRO A 6 32.65 0.81 -0.92
C PRO A 6 31.12 0.67 -1.07
N LEU A 7 30.63 0.86 -2.30
CA LEU A 7 29.20 0.88 -2.69
C LEU A 7 28.36 -0.29 -2.12
N ALA A 8 28.97 -1.45 -1.88
CA ALA A 8 28.31 -2.61 -1.28
C ALA A 8 27.74 -2.31 0.13
N ALA A 9 28.35 -1.39 0.89
CA ALA A 9 27.90 -1.03 2.24
C ALA A 9 26.64 -0.15 2.26
N LEU A 10 26.37 0.61 1.19
CA LEU A 10 25.18 1.45 1.08
C LEU A 10 23.93 0.64 0.70
N LEU A 11 24.09 -0.39 -0.15
CA LEU A 11 23.00 -1.31 -0.50
C LEU A 11 22.60 -2.22 0.67
N GLN A 12 23.56 -2.59 1.54
CA GLN A 12 23.26 -3.42 2.71
C GLN A 12 22.51 -2.65 3.82
N ALA A 13 22.71 -1.34 3.93
CA ALA A 13 22.01 -0.50 4.93
C ALA A 13 20.51 -0.30 4.62
N ALA A 14 20.10 -0.43 3.35
CA ALA A 14 18.69 -0.37 2.95
C ALA A 14 17.94 -1.70 3.15
N ALA A 15 18.66 -2.84 3.27
CA ALA A 15 18.07 -4.17 3.41
C ALA A 15 17.86 -4.62 4.87
N GLY A 16 18.19 -3.76 5.84
CA GLY A 16 18.26 -4.10 7.28
C GLY A 16 17.04 -3.73 8.13
N ARG A 17 15.84 -3.54 7.57
CA ARG A 17 14.60 -3.46 8.37
C ARG A 17 13.99 -4.85 8.53
N GLU A 18 13.91 -5.26 9.78
CA GLU A 18 13.53 -6.56 10.33
C GLU A 18 12.28 -7.16 9.66
N ARG A 19 12.41 -8.42 9.22
CA ARG A 19 11.25 -9.29 8.94
C ARG A 19 10.60 -9.66 10.27
N GLN A 20 9.46 -9.06 10.58
CA GLN A 20 8.57 -9.60 11.61
C GLN A 20 8.01 -10.94 11.12
N THR A 21 8.41 -12.02 11.79
CA THR A 21 7.87 -13.36 11.57
C THR A 21 6.45 -13.44 12.15
N VAL A 22 5.45 -13.61 11.29
CA VAL A 22 4.08 -13.93 11.69
C VAL A 22 4.02 -15.39 12.17
N PRO A 23 3.50 -15.70 13.37
CA PRO A 23 3.35 -17.08 13.81
C PRO A 23 2.23 -17.79 13.03
N PRO A 24 2.33 -19.12 12.81
CA PRO A 24 1.34 -19.87 12.03
C PRO A 24 -0.01 -19.98 12.75
N LEU A 25 -1.08 -19.92 11.97
CA LEU A 25 -2.48 -20.04 12.39
C LEU A 25 -2.77 -21.48 12.88
N ALA A 26 -3.41 -21.61 14.04
CA ALA A 26 -3.81 -22.91 14.60
C ALA A 26 -4.93 -23.58 13.78
N PRO A 27 -4.93 -24.93 13.65
CA PRO A 27 -5.99 -25.65 12.95
C PRO A 27 -7.31 -25.71 13.78
N PRO A 28 -8.48 -25.84 13.12
CA PRO A 28 -9.77 -25.90 13.78
C PRO A 28 -9.99 -27.23 14.53
N PRO A 29 -10.80 -27.27 15.60
CA PRO A 29 -11.07 -28.49 16.34
C PRO A 29 -11.93 -29.47 15.53
N GLY A 30 -11.39 -30.65 15.26
CA GLY A 30 -12.05 -31.81 14.67
C GLY A 30 -12.90 -32.57 15.70
N GLY A 31 -13.97 -33.21 15.19
CA GLY A 31 -15.08 -33.77 15.93
C GLY A 31 -14.77 -34.93 16.88
N SER A 32 -15.73 -35.19 17.76
CA SER A 32 -15.75 -36.36 18.63
C SER A 32 -16.67 -37.43 18.04
N ASP A 33 -16.06 -38.55 17.67
CA ASP A 33 -16.72 -39.79 17.30
C ASP A 33 -17.46 -40.40 18.51
N LEU A 34 -18.70 -40.82 18.25
CA LEU A 34 -19.57 -41.54 19.18
C LEU A 34 -19.16 -43.01 19.23
N HIS A 35 -18.66 -43.47 20.39
CA HIS A 35 -18.54 -44.89 20.69
C HIS A 35 -19.87 -45.46 21.21
N ALA A 36 -20.33 -46.52 20.55
CA ALA A 36 -21.43 -47.37 20.97
C ALA A 36 -21.06 -48.21 22.21
N VAL A 37 -22.01 -48.36 23.15
CA VAL A 37 -22.03 -49.44 24.13
C VAL A 37 -23.44 -50.02 24.20
N THR A 38 -23.50 -51.33 24.04
CA THR A 38 -24.67 -52.21 24.01
C THR A 38 -24.86 -52.84 25.40
N GLY A 39 -26.11 -52.88 25.88
CA GLY A 39 -26.79 -53.88 26.74
C GLY A 39 -26.10 -54.48 27.99
N GLN A 40 -26.83 -54.55 29.11
CA GLN A 40 -27.59 -55.76 29.54
C GLN A 40 -28.05 -55.72 31.03
N SER A 41 -29.33 -56.11 31.19
CA SER A 41 -30.18 -56.56 32.31
C SER A 41 -29.77 -56.70 33.78
N GLY A 42 -30.80 -56.56 34.64
CA GLY A 42 -31.02 -57.27 35.92
C GLY A 42 -31.03 -56.31 37.12
N ALA A 43 -31.88 -56.37 38.13
CA ALA A 43 -33.04 -57.17 38.52
C ALA A 43 -33.58 -56.49 39.82
N GLU A 44 -34.89 -56.40 39.99
CA GLU A 44 -35.55 -56.09 41.28
C GLU A 44 -35.37 -57.28 42.26
N PRO A 45 -35.50 -57.12 43.60
CA PRO A 45 -36.85 -57.20 44.17
C PRO A 45 -37.10 -56.48 45.53
N ALA A 46 -38.39 -56.25 45.79
CA ALA A 46 -39.13 -56.51 47.04
C ALA A 46 -39.06 -55.54 48.24
N ALA A 47 -40.24 -55.00 48.57
CA ALA A 47 -40.70 -54.65 49.92
C ALA A 47 -41.03 -55.91 50.74
N PRO A 48 -41.18 -55.81 52.08
CA PRO A 48 -42.56 -55.85 52.61
C PRO A 48 -42.84 -55.05 53.90
N ASP A 49 -44.10 -54.57 53.96
CA ASP A 49 -45.10 -54.51 55.04
C ASP A 49 -44.70 -54.60 56.54
N SER A 50 -45.25 -53.69 57.35
CA SER A 50 -46.42 -53.96 58.24
C SER A 50 -46.41 -53.21 59.59
N VAL A 51 -47.59 -52.65 59.94
CA VAL A 51 -48.28 -52.72 61.26
C VAL A 51 -48.03 -51.65 62.37
N THR A 52 -49.10 -50.85 62.55
CA THR A 52 -49.77 -50.33 63.78
C THR A 52 -49.07 -49.33 64.73
N ASN A 53 -49.73 -48.22 65.08
CA ASN A 53 -50.64 -48.13 66.24
C ASN A 53 -51.28 -46.73 66.39
N THR A 54 -52.59 -46.77 66.63
CA THR A 54 -53.61 -45.84 67.15
C THR A 54 -53.20 -44.61 67.97
N GLY A 55 -54.00 -43.53 67.82
CA GLY A 55 -54.07 -42.42 68.77
C GLY A 55 -55.01 -41.30 68.32
N ASP A 56 -56.23 -41.29 68.88
CA ASP A 56 -57.26 -40.25 68.76
C ASP A 56 -56.74 -38.83 69.03
N GLY A 57 -57.37 -37.82 68.42
CA GLY A 57 -57.16 -36.43 68.85
C GLY A 57 -57.71 -35.37 67.90
N ALA A 58 -58.91 -34.90 68.21
CA ALA A 58 -59.66 -33.89 67.48
C ALA A 58 -58.98 -32.50 67.34
N ARG A 59 -59.52 -31.75 66.37
CA ARG A 59 -59.62 -30.27 66.24
C ARG A 59 -58.56 -29.53 65.42
N THR A 60 -58.98 -29.21 64.19
CA THR A 60 -59.01 -27.88 63.54
C THR A 60 -57.83 -26.92 63.72
N SER A 61 -57.09 -26.65 62.62
CA SER A 61 -56.87 -25.29 62.08
C SER A 61 -55.98 -25.31 60.83
N GLU A 62 -56.45 -24.64 59.78
CA GLU A 62 -55.67 -23.92 58.75
C GLU A 62 -54.55 -24.64 57.98
N TRP A 63 -54.85 -25.09 56.75
CA TRP A 63 -53.88 -25.06 55.65
C TRP A 63 -54.52 -24.37 54.45
N ALA A 64 -54.30 -23.05 54.35
CA ALA A 64 -54.56 -22.32 53.12
C ALA A 64 -53.71 -22.95 52.00
N ALA A 65 -54.37 -23.40 50.94
CA ALA A 65 -53.72 -23.81 49.70
C ALA A 65 -52.98 -22.60 49.11
N GLY A 66 -51.70 -22.47 49.46
CA GLY A 66 -50.78 -21.53 48.83
C GLY A 66 -50.45 -22.02 47.44
N SER A 67 -51.25 -21.62 46.44
CA SER A 67 -50.90 -21.72 45.04
C SER A 67 -49.55 -21.04 44.81
N ARG A 68 -48.49 -21.81 44.58
CA ARG A 68 -47.21 -21.24 44.09
C ARG A 68 -47.49 -20.60 42.73
N PRO A 69 -47.28 -19.28 42.55
CA PRO A 69 -47.39 -18.70 41.21
C PRO A 69 -46.28 -19.29 40.33
N PRO A 70 -46.52 -19.56 39.03
CA PRO A 70 -45.44 -19.87 38.13
C PRO A 70 -44.49 -18.68 38.12
N VAL A 71 -43.21 -18.90 38.45
CA VAL A 71 -42.16 -17.91 38.21
C VAL A 71 -42.14 -17.71 36.71
N ARG A 72 -42.82 -16.67 36.22
CA ARG A 72 -42.77 -16.29 34.81
C ARG A 72 -41.33 -15.89 34.56
N GLN A 73 -40.63 -16.73 33.82
CA GLN A 73 -39.21 -16.63 33.55
C GLN A 73 -38.97 -15.40 32.68
N ASP A 74 -38.69 -14.31 33.36
CA ASP A 74 -38.33 -13.01 32.82
C ASP A 74 -37.01 -13.02 32.00
N TRP A 75 -36.32 -14.16 31.95
CA TRP A 75 -35.07 -14.37 31.20
C TRP A 75 -35.16 -13.84 29.76
N GLY A 76 -36.30 -14.06 29.08
CA GLY A 76 -36.50 -13.57 27.71
C GLY A 76 -36.43 -12.04 27.60
N LYS A 77 -36.91 -11.31 28.61
CA LYS A 77 -36.87 -9.84 28.63
C LYS A 77 -35.46 -9.31 28.88
N HIS A 78 -34.69 -9.98 29.74
CA HIS A 78 -33.29 -9.62 30.00
C HIS A 78 -32.39 -9.90 28.79
N VAL A 79 -32.56 -11.05 28.13
CA VAL A 79 -31.85 -11.37 26.88
C VAL A 79 -32.22 -10.39 25.76
N TRP A 80 -33.51 -10.05 25.63
CA TRP A 80 -33.96 -9.08 24.65
C TRP A 80 -33.44 -7.66 24.94
N MET A 81 -33.42 -7.22 26.20
CA MET A 81 -32.84 -5.92 26.58
C MET A 81 -31.34 -5.86 26.29
N VAL A 82 -30.58 -6.91 26.63
CA VAL A 82 -29.14 -6.98 26.32
C VAL A 82 -28.91 -6.91 24.80
N PHE A 83 -29.71 -7.62 24.01
CA PHE A 83 -29.64 -7.57 22.55
C PHE A 83 -29.88 -6.15 22.02
N VAL A 84 -30.95 -5.47 22.48
CA VAL A 84 -31.25 -4.09 22.07
C VAL A 84 -30.14 -3.13 22.49
N THR A 85 -29.59 -3.27 23.70
CA THR A 85 -28.47 -2.43 24.16
C THR A 85 -27.24 -2.63 23.29
N VAL A 86 -26.88 -3.88 22.94
CA VAL A 86 -25.76 -4.16 22.04
C VAL A 86 -25.99 -3.52 20.66
N VAL A 87 -27.18 -3.65 20.08
CA VAL A 87 -27.51 -3.03 18.79
C VAL A 87 -27.39 -1.51 18.85
N ILE A 88 -27.91 -0.88 19.91
CA ILE A 88 -27.81 0.58 20.09
C ILE A 88 -26.35 1.01 20.26
N LEU A 89 -25.56 0.30 21.07
CA LEU A 89 -24.14 0.62 21.27
C LEU A 89 -23.33 0.42 19.99
N SER A 90 -23.62 -0.62 19.20
CA SER A 90 -23.00 -0.83 17.89
C SER A 90 -23.39 0.26 16.89
N ALA A 91 -24.66 0.66 16.85
CA ALA A 91 -25.12 1.75 16.00
C ALA A 91 -24.51 3.10 16.42
N LEU A 92 -24.40 3.35 17.73
CA LEU A 92 -23.76 4.54 18.27
C LEU A 92 -22.25 4.55 18.00
N ALA A 93 -21.57 3.42 18.14
CA ALA A 93 -20.16 3.28 17.80
C ALA A 93 -19.93 3.52 16.31
N PHE A 94 -20.76 2.94 15.43
CA PHE A 94 -20.69 3.18 13.99
C PHE A 94 -20.92 4.65 13.63
N PHE A 95 -21.93 5.30 14.24
CA PHE A 95 -22.21 6.72 14.05
C PHE A 95 -21.10 7.63 14.56
N ILE A 96 -20.47 7.30 15.69
CA ILE A 96 -19.32 8.03 16.20
C ILE A 96 -18.14 7.86 15.25
N VAL A 97 -17.80 6.63 14.85
CA VAL A 97 -16.70 6.34 13.91
C VAL A 97 -16.89 7.07 12.59
N ASP A 98 -18.11 7.10 12.03
CA ASP A 98 -18.44 7.87 10.83
C ASP A 98 -18.19 9.38 11.00
N ARG A 99 -18.48 9.93 12.19
CA ARG A 99 -18.33 11.36 12.49
C ARG A 99 -16.92 11.82 12.87
N VAL A 100 -16.10 10.93 13.43
CA VAL A 100 -14.68 11.23 13.73
C VAL A 100 -13.71 10.72 12.66
N SER A 101 -14.18 10.03 11.63
CA SER A 101 -13.34 9.67 10.49
C SER A 101 -12.90 10.94 9.76
N PRO A 102 -11.58 11.17 9.58
CA PRO A 102 -11.11 12.29 8.78
C PRO A 102 -11.68 12.18 7.37
N ALA A 103 -12.13 13.29 6.80
CA ALA A 103 -12.57 13.33 5.42
C ALA A 103 -11.47 12.77 4.49
N PRO A 104 -11.81 11.98 3.46
CA PRO A 104 -10.83 11.53 2.48
C PRO A 104 -10.07 12.74 1.92
N VAL A 105 -8.74 12.68 1.85
CA VAL A 105 -7.96 13.71 1.17
C VAL A 105 -8.35 13.67 -0.30
N THR A 106 -9.11 14.66 -0.75
CA THR A 106 -9.52 14.78 -2.15
C THR A 106 -8.34 15.34 -2.94
N VAL A 107 -7.67 14.49 -3.70
CA VAL A 107 -6.59 14.92 -4.58
C VAL A 107 -7.19 15.54 -5.84
N SER A 108 -6.76 16.76 -6.17
CA SER A 108 -7.19 17.45 -7.38
C SER A 108 -6.66 16.77 -8.64
N ASP A 109 -7.52 16.54 -9.63
CA ASP A 109 -7.14 15.93 -10.92
C ASP A 109 -6.04 16.71 -11.65
N SER A 110 -6.07 18.04 -11.57
CA SER A 110 -5.07 18.93 -12.16
C SER A 110 -4.00 19.38 -11.15
N GLY A 111 -4.04 18.83 -9.93
CA GLY A 111 -3.14 19.18 -8.84
C GLY A 111 -1.74 18.58 -9.01
N PRO A 112 -0.77 19.02 -8.19
CA PRO A 112 0.61 18.55 -8.24
C PRO A 112 0.76 17.04 -8.04
N ASP A 113 0.01 16.42 -7.12
CA ASP A 113 0.07 14.98 -6.86
C ASP A 113 -0.31 14.15 -8.10
N ALA A 114 -1.47 14.44 -8.69
CA ALA A 114 -1.96 13.73 -9.88
C ALA A 114 -1.14 14.07 -11.13
N GLY A 115 -0.74 15.33 -11.29
CA GLY A 115 0.10 15.77 -12.39
C GLY A 115 1.48 15.11 -12.38
N PHE A 116 2.16 15.14 -11.24
CA PHE A 116 3.46 14.48 -11.07
C PHE A 116 3.36 12.97 -11.32
N ALA A 117 2.35 12.30 -10.74
CA ALA A 117 2.18 10.86 -10.92
C ALA A 117 2.05 10.47 -12.40
N ARG A 118 1.31 11.25 -13.20
CA ARG A 118 1.15 10.96 -14.64
C ARG A 118 2.39 11.28 -15.46
N ASP A 119 2.98 12.44 -15.21
CA ASP A 119 4.15 12.88 -15.97
C ASP A 119 5.37 12.02 -15.65
N MET A 120 5.63 11.74 -14.37
CA MET A 120 6.74 10.88 -13.97
C MET A 120 6.53 9.42 -14.42
N GLN A 121 5.30 8.90 -14.48
CA GLN A 121 5.04 7.59 -15.08
C GLN A 121 5.50 7.51 -16.55
N ALA A 122 5.15 8.52 -17.35
CA ALA A 122 5.56 8.59 -18.75
C ALA A 122 7.07 8.76 -18.89
N HIS A 123 7.70 9.55 -18.00
CA HIS A 123 9.13 9.74 -17.96
C HIS A 123 9.86 8.41 -17.63
N HIS A 124 9.47 7.75 -16.55
CA HIS A 124 10.03 6.44 -16.16
C HIS A 124 9.80 5.34 -17.20
N ALA A 125 8.67 5.35 -17.91
CA ALA A 125 8.43 4.37 -18.97
C ALA A 125 9.50 4.44 -20.07
N GLN A 126 9.97 5.65 -20.44
CA GLN A 126 11.04 5.80 -21.43
C GLN A 126 12.41 5.35 -20.89
N ALA A 127 12.73 5.66 -19.62
CA ALA A 127 13.95 5.14 -19.00
C ALA A 127 14.00 3.61 -19.00
N VAL A 128 12.87 2.96 -18.69
CA VAL A 128 12.80 1.49 -18.71
C VAL A 128 13.02 0.96 -20.12
N GLU A 129 12.43 1.59 -21.13
CA GLU A 129 12.67 1.21 -22.52
C GLU A 129 14.16 1.32 -22.89
N MET A 130 14.79 2.47 -22.62
CA MET A 130 16.23 2.67 -22.89
C MET A 130 17.10 1.64 -22.16
N ALA A 131 16.77 1.35 -20.89
CA ALA A 131 17.51 0.43 -20.04
C ALA A 131 17.41 -1.02 -20.54
N LEU A 132 16.22 -1.47 -20.93
CA LEU A 132 16.05 -2.80 -21.51
C LEU A 132 16.76 -2.93 -22.86
N LEU A 133 16.72 -1.89 -23.70
CA LEU A 133 17.44 -1.86 -24.97
C LEU A 133 18.95 -2.04 -24.77
N ILE A 134 19.58 -1.26 -23.88
CA ILE A 134 21.03 -1.36 -23.68
C ILE A 134 21.43 -2.66 -22.97
N ARG A 135 20.60 -3.15 -22.03
CA ARG A 135 20.82 -4.43 -21.36
C ARG A 135 20.92 -5.56 -22.37
N ASP A 136 20.12 -5.57 -23.43
CA ASP A 136 20.13 -6.64 -24.42
C ASP A 136 21.25 -6.48 -25.47
N LYS A 137 21.75 -5.25 -25.66
CA LYS A 137 22.78 -4.92 -26.67
C LYS A 137 24.21 -4.94 -26.15
N SER A 138 24.43 -4.64 -24.87
CA SER A 138 25.76 -4.49 -24.28
C SER A 138 26.31 -5.84 -23.77
N ALA A 139 27.61 -6.03 -23.96
CA ALA A 139 28.39 -7.12 -23.34
C ALA A 139 29.09 -6.67 -22.04
N ASN A 140 29.05 -5.37 -21.70
CA ASN A 140 29.65 -4.84 -20.49
C ASN A 140 28.81 -5.25 -19.26
N PRO A 141 29.33 -6.11 -18.36
CA PRO A 141 28.55 -6.65 -17.23
C PRO A 141 28.08 -5.57 -16.26
N GLU A 142 28.87 -4.50 -16.08
CA GLU A 142 28.55 -3.41 -15.17
C GLU A 142 27.40 -2.54 -15.72
N LEU A 143 27.48 -2.18 -17.01
CA LEU A 143 26.40 -1.42 -17.65
C LEU A 143 25.09 -2.21 -17.66
N ARG A 144 25.15 -3.52 -17.91
CA ARG A 144 23.97 -4.41 -17.88
C ARG A 144 23.34 -4.46 -16.48
N ALA A 145 24.15 -4.45 -15.42
CA ALA A 145 23.67 -4.43 -14.04
C ALA A 145 22.97 -3.10 -13.73
N ILE A 146 23.62 -1.97 -14.02
CA ILE A 146 23.03 -0.63 -13.83
C ILE A 146 21.73 -0.48 -14.61
N ALA A 147 21.70 -0.92 -15.87
CA ALA A 147 20.50 -0.88 -16.69
C ALA A 147 19.36 -1.74 -16.10
N TYR A 148 19.67 -2.92 -15.57
CA TYR A 148 18.67 -3.76 -14.91
C TYR A 148 18.11 -3.09 -13.63
N ASP A 149 18.96 -2.47 -12.83
CA ASP A 149 18.56 -1.80 -11.59
C ASP A 149 17.66 -0.58 -11.90
N ILE A 150 18.02 0.23 -12.90
CA ILE A 150 17.18 1.34 -13.39
C ILE A 150 15.82 0.80 -13.87
N ALA A 151 15.83 -0.22 -14.71
CA ALA A 151 14.60 -0.77 -15.28
C ALA A 151 13.65 -1.29 -14.19
N THR A 152 14.16 -2.04 -13.22
CA THR A 152 13.33 -2.63 -12.16
C THR A 152 12.84 -1.57 -11.16
N THR A 153 13.71 -0.63 -10.76
CA THR A 153 13.35 0.45 -9.83
C THR A 153 12.29 1.37 -10.43
N GLN A 154 12.48 1.82 -11.67
CA GLN A 154 11.54 2.74 -12.31
C GLN A 154 10.22 2.07 -12.71
N GLN A 155 10.22 0.76 -13.03
CA GLN A 155 8.96 0.01 -13.17
C GLN A 155 8.20 -0.10 -11.86
N HIS A 156 8.88 -0.37 -10.75
CA HIS A 156 8.23 -0.40 -9.43
C HIS A 156 7.65 0.96 -9.04
N GLN A 157 8.38 2.04 -9.31
CA GLN A 157 7.92 3.42 -9.12
C GLN A 157 6.69 3.75 -9.99
N ASN A 158 6.65 3.27 -11.24
CA ASN A 158 5.46 3.37 -12.09
C ASN A 158 4.24 2.68 -11.48
N GLY A 159 4.41 1.47 -10.94
CA GLY A 159 3.32 0.76 -10.28
C GLY A 159 2.74 1.51 -9.08
N GLN A 160 3.60 2.16 -8.28
CA GLN A 160 3.15 2.98 -7.15
C GLN A 160 2.32 4.18 -7.59
N MET A 161 2.81 4.96 -8.57
CA MET A 161 2.10 6.13 -9.08
C MET A 161 0.77 5.74 -9.77
N PHE A 162 0.77 4.63 -10.51
CA PHE A 162 -0.44 4.05 -11.07
C PHE A 162 -1.46 3.74 -9.99
N ALA A 163 -1.04 3.05 -8.92
CA ALA A 163 -1.89 2.68 -7.81
C ALA A 163 -2.47 3.90 -7.09
N TRP A 164 -1.71 4.98 -6.91
CA TRP A 164 -2.24 6.19 -6.27
C TRP A 164 -3.35 6.85 -7.09
N LEU A 165 -3.16 6.98 -8.41
CA LEU A 165 -4.21 7.50 -9.28
C LEU A 165 -5.46 6.62 -9.23
N GLN A 166 -5.30 5.30 -9.16
CA GLN A 166 -6.41 4.37 -8.99
C GLN A 166 -7.10 4.54 -7.63
N ASP A 167 -6.34 4.66 -6.53
CA ASP A 167 -6.83 4.86 -5.17
C ASP A 167 -7.61 6.19 -5.04
N TRP A 168 -7.16 7.23 -5.74
CA TRP A 168 -7.83 8.54 -5.78
C TRP A 168 -9.00 8.60 -6.77
N GLY A 169 -9.28 7.53 -7.50
CA GLY A 169 -10.33 7.48 -8.52
C GLY A 169 -10.07 8.38 -9.72
N LEU A 170 -8.80 8.68 -10.01
CA LEU A 170 -8.36 9.56 -11.10
C LEU A 170 -7.92 8.76 -12.33
N SER A 171 -8.05 9.38 -13.50
CA SER A 171 -7.58 8.79 -14.77
C SER A 171 -6.06 8.64 -14.78
N GLN A 172 -5.55 7.57 -15.39
CA GLN A 172 -4.12 7.43 -15.69
C GLN A 172 -3.67 8.40 -16.79
N ALA A 173 -4.58 8.78 -17.68
CA ALA A 173 -4.31 9.76 -18.72
C ALA A 173 -4.36 11.19 -18.17
N ARG A 174 -3.50 12.05 -18.73
CA ARG A 174 -3.50 13.49 -18.42
C ARG A 174 -4.68 14.18 -19.10
N SER A 175 -5.27 15.14 -18.42
CA SER A 175 -6.33 16.02 -18.95
C SER A 175 -5.79 17.29 -19.63
N GLY A 176 -4.50 17.60 -19.45
CA GLY A 176 -3.85 18.79 -20.03
C GLY A 176 -2.41 18.55 -20.48
N PRO A 177 -1.69 19.62 -20.87
CA PRO A 177 -0.30 19.51 -21.30
C PRO A 177 0.61 18.95 -20.19
N PRO A 178 1.69 18.23 -20.54
CA PRO A 178 2.75 17.87 -19.60
C PRO A 178 3.19 19.06 -18.74
N MET A 179 3.52 18.77 -17.49
CA MET A 179 4.10 19.72 -16.53
C MET A 179 3.18 20.92 -16.20
N ALA A 180 1.91 20.92 -16.61
CA ALA A 180 0.97 22.00 -16.29
C ALA A 180 0.80 22.20 -14.77
N TRP A 181 0.90 21.12 -14.01
CA TRP A 181 0.84 21.10 -12.54
C TRP A 181 2.00 21.82 -11.86
N MET A 182 3.12 22.09 -12.56
CA MET A 182 4.22 22.89 -12.02
C MET A 182 3.98 24.40 -12.17
N LYS A 183 3.10 24.83 -13.08
CA LYS A 183 2.83 26.26 -13.35
C LYS A 183 1.84 26.89 -12.38
N THR A 184 1.02 26.07 -11.71
CA THR A 184 0.05 26.54 -10.71
C THR A 184 0.71 27.16 -9.48
N SER A 185 2.05 27.18 -9.40
CA SER A 185 2.85 27.87 -8.37
C SER A 185 3.47 29.19 -8.84
N ALA A 186 3.32 29.59 -10.10
CA ALA A 186 3.87 30.84 -10.63
C ALA A 186 2.99 32.05 -10.30
N GLY A 187 2.73 32.27 -9.01
CA GLY A 187 2.19 33.53 -8.46
C GLY A 187 3.30 34.57 -8.18
N GLY A 188 4.36 34.60 -8.98
CA GLY A 188 5.54 35.46 -8.75
C GLY A 188 5.94 36.23 -10.01
N HIS A 189 5.86 37.56 -9.94
CA HIS A 189 6.28 38.49 -10.99
C HIS A 189 7.80 38.45 -11.20
N GLY A 190 8.28 37.59 -12.08
CA GLY A 190 9.66 37.59 -12.55
C GLY A 190 9.75 38.07 -14.00
N SER A 191 10.00 39.37 -14.19
CA SER A 191 10.43 39.93 -15.48
C SER A 191 11.83 39.41 -15.81
N GLY A 192 11.89 38.26 -16.50
CA GLY A 192 13.10 37.72 -17.10
C GLY A 192 12.93 37.64 -18.62
N THR A 193 13.91 38.16 -19.34
CA THR A 193 14.06 38.25 -20.80
C THR A 193 13.43 37.11 -21.62
N PRO A 194 12.85 37.40 -22.81
CA PRO A 194 12.32 36.39 -23.71
C PRO A 194 13.49 35.62 -24.34
N HIS A 195 13.96 34.59 -23.66
CA HIS A 195 14.62 33.50 -24.35
C HIS A 195 13.58 32.85 -25.24
N THR A 196 13.83 32.86 -26.54
CA THR A 196 13.04 32.19 -27.58
C THR A 196 12.77 30.76 -27.15
N VAL A 197 11.60 30.53 -26.56
CA VAL A 197 11.11 29.20 -26.21
C VAL A 197 10.87 28.52 -27.54
N PRO A 198 11.59 27.43 -27.89
CA PRO A 198 11.16 26.59 -29.00
C PRO A 198 9.71 26.20 -28.71
N THR A 199 8.87 26.22 -29.75
CA THR A 199 7.43 25.90 -29.72
C THR A 199 7.13 24.43 -29.38
N SER A 200 7.88 23.85 -28.44
CA SER A 200 7.85 22.46 -28.00
C SER A 200 7.71 22.40 -26.47
N SER A 201 6.81 23.21 -25.90
CA SER A 201 6.42 23.14 -24.48
C SER A 201 5.61 21.88 -24.12
N THR A 202 5.66 20.85 -24.98
CA THR A 202 4.99 19.55 -24.86
C THR A 202 5.95 18.42 -24.45
N ALA A 203 7.25 18.66 -24.34
CA ALA A 203 8.23 17.67 -23.89
C ALA A 203 8.58 17.89 -22.41
N MET A 204 8.56 16.82 -21.62
CA MET A 204 9.14 16.84 -20.27
C MET A 204 10.66 16.97 -20.43
N GLU A 205 11.28 17.86 -19.66
CA GLU A 205 12.72 18.09 -19.70
C GLU A 205 13.47 16.76 -19.48
N GLY A 206 14.56 16.55 -20.21
CA GLY A 206 15.38 15.33 -20.09
C GLY A 206 15.00 14.17 -21.02
N MET A 207 13.75 14.09 -21.49
CA MET A 207 13.29 12.99 -22.36
C MET A 207 14.14 12.84 -23.64
N ALA A 208 14.41 11.60 -24.03
CA ALA A 208 14.96 11.27 -25.34
C ALA A 208 13.93 11.54 -26.44
N THR A 209 14.34 12.18 -27.53
CA THR A 209 13.48 12.40 -28.69
C THR A 209 13.25 11.07 -29.42
N PRO A 210 12.21 10.97 -30.28
CA PRO A 210 11.99 9.79 -31.11
C PRO A 210 13.22 9.42 -31.96
N GLU A 211 13.93 10.40 -32.49
CA GLU A 211 15.16 10.22 -33.28
C GLU A 211 16.30 9.68 -32.42
N GLN A 212 16.44 10.16 -31.19
CA GLN A 212 17.43 9.65 -30.24
C GLN A 212 17.12 8.20 -29.82
N MET A 213 15.85 7.89 -29.59
CA MET A 213 15.41 6.51 -29.34
C MET A 213 15.67 5.61 -30.54
N GLN A 214 15.42 6.09 -31.76
CA GLN A 214 15.74 5.35 -32.98
C GLN A 214 17.24 5.13 -33.14
N ALA A 215 18.06 6.15 -32.87
CA ALA A 215 19.51 6.05 -32.87
C ALA A 215 20.00 5.01 -31.86
N LEU A 216 19.46 4.98 -30.64
CA LEU A 216 19.78 3.97 -29.64
C LEU A 216 19.36 2.55 -30.06
N ARG A 217 18.21 2.40 -30.72
CA ARG A 217 17.78 1.10 -31.28
C ARG A 217 18.70 0.64 -32.41
N GLY A 218 19.22 1.57 -33.22
CA GLY A 218 20.10 1.29 -34.35
C GLY A 218 21.58 1.11 -34.00
N SER A 219 22.02 1.59 -32.85
CA SER A 219 23.41 1.46 -32.40
C SER A 219 23.70 0.08 -31.78
N SER A 220 24.99 -0.24 -31.71
CA SER A 220 25.53 -1.45 -31.08
C SER A 220 26.91 -1.15 -30.50
N GLY A 221 27.50 -2.10 -29.77
CA GLY A 221 28.85 -1.96 -29.23
C GLY A 221 29.02 -0.72 -28.34
N LYS A 222 30.24 -0.17 -28.33
CA LYS A 222 30.56 1.01 -27.51
C LYS A 222 29.69 2.21 -27.84
N GLU A 223 29.33 2.41 -29.10
CA GLU A 223 28.50 3.53 -29.54
C GLU A 223 27.12 3.49 -28.87
N ALA A 224 26.52 2.29 -28.72
CA ALA A 224 25.27 2.14 -27.97
C ALA A 224 25.43 2.43 -26.48
N GLU A 225 26.52 1.96 -25.88
CA GLU A 225 26.80 2.15 -24.44
C GLU A 225 26.99 3.63 -24.10
N GLN A 226 27.75 4.34 -24.93
CA GLN A 226 27.98 5.78 -24.80
C GLN A 226 26.69 6.57 -25.01
N LEU A 227 25.94 6.27 -26.08
CA LEU A 227 24.68 6.94 -26.36
C LEU A 227 23.64 6.71 -25.25
N PHE A 228 23.49 5.47 -24.77
CA PHE A 228 22.61 5.16 -23.64
C PHE A 228 22.98 5.99 -22.41
N THR A 229 24.27 6.02 -22.06
CA THR A 229 24.73 6.67 -20.84
C THR A 229 24.50 8.18 -20.92
N ASP A 230 24.81 8.79 -22.06
CA ASP A 230 24.58 10.23 -22.30
C ASP A 230 23.07 10.58 -22.25
N LEU A 231 22.22 9.73 -22.83
CA LEU A 231 20.77 9.90 -22.78
C LEU A 231 20.21 9.72 -21.36
N MET A 232 20.63 8.69 -20.64
CA MET A 232 20.12 8.37 -19.31
C MET A 232 20.55 9.40 -18.26
N ILE A 233 21.77 9.95 -18.34
CA ILE A 233 22.21 11.05 -17.48
C ILE A 233 21.29 12.26 -17.64
N ARG A 234 21.05 12.69 -18.89
CA ARG A 234 20.17 13.83 -19.18
C ARG A 234 18.71 13.55 -18.77
N HIS A 235 18.25 12.32 -18.97
CA HIS A 235 16.94 11.87 -18.56
C HIS A 235 16.78 11.97 -17.04
N HIS A 236 17.72 11.44 -16.25
CA HIS A 236 17.69 11.56 -14.80
C HIS A 236 17.77 13.01 -14.31
N GLN A 237 18.54 13.88 -14.97
CA GLN A 237 18.58 15.31 -14.62
C GLN A 237 17.19 15.96 -14.72
N GLY A 238 16.45 15.67 -15.81
CA GLY A 238 15.05 16.09 -15.94
C GLY A 238 14.15 15.49 -14.86
N GLY A 239 14.30 14.18 -14.61
CA GLY A 239 13.56 13.49 -13.55
C GLY A 239 13.81 14.07 -12.14
N VAL A 240 15.04 14.43 -11.81
CA VAL A 240 15.41 15.08 -10.55
C VAL A 240 14.75 16.45 -10.44
N ALA A 241 14.75 17.26 -11.50
CA ALA A 241 14.08 18.56 -11.49
C ALA A 241 12.56 18.43 -11.26
N MET A 242 11.92 17.47 -11.95
CA MET A 242 10.49 17.17 -11.77
C MET A 242 10.18 16.69 -10.35
N ALA A 243 10.97 15.76 -9.81
CA ALA A 243 10.79 15.22 -8.48
C ALA A 243 11.04 16.27 -7.39
N ALA A 244 12.04 17.14 -7.56
CA ALA A 244 12.30 18.24 -6.64
C ALA A 244 11.14 19.25 -6.60
N ALA A 245 10.46 19.47 -7.73
CA ALA A 245 9.24 20.27 -7.75
C ALA A 245 8.09 19.56 -7.02
N ALA A 246 7.85 18.28 -7.28
CA ALA A 246 6.81 17.52 -6.60
C ALA A 246 7.03 17.42 -5.08
N ALA A 247 8.27 17.29 -4.62
CA ALA A 247 8.61 17.30 -3.20
C ALA A 247 8.19 18.61 -2.49
N LYS A 248 8.12 19.73 -3.24
CA LYS A 248 7.70 21.04 -2.71
C LYS A 248 6.21 21.32 -2.90
N LEU A 249 5.64 20.88 -4.03
CA LEU A 249 4.31 21.31 -4.47
C LEU A 249 3.20 20.33 -4.10
N SER A 250 3.52 19.05 -3.88
CA SER A 250 2.49 18.02 -3.65
C SER A 250 1.79 18.21 -2.31
N GLU A 251 0.49 17.97 -2.31
CA GLU A 251 -0.42 18.13 -1.17
C GLU A 251 -0.28 16.95 -0.20
N THR A 252 -0.08 15.73 -0.70
CA THR A 252 0.07 14.54 0.13
C THR A 252 1.52 14.31 0.56
N SER A 253 1.73 13.94 1.82
CA SER A 253 3.07 13.56 2.31
C SER A 253 3.64 12.37 1.54
N ARG A 254 2.78 11.40 1.19
CA ARG A 254 3.15 10.23 0.39
C ARG A 254 3.86 10.62 -0.91
N VAL A 255 3.33 11.57 -1.67
CA VAL A 255 3.96 12.01 -2.92
C VAL A 255 5.22 12.82 -2.65
N ARG A 256 5.23 13.70 -1.63
CA ARG A 256 6.43 14.47 -1.29
C ARG A 256 7.61 13.59 -0.89
N ASP A 257 7.36 12.61 -0.03
CA ASP A 257 8.39 11.70 0.49
C ASP A 257 8.92 10.80 -0.63
N PHE A 258 8.03 10.28 -1.48
CA PHE A 258 8.43 9.52 -2.65
C PHE A 258 9.28 10.37 -3.61
N ALA A 259 8.86 11.60 -3.89
CA ALA A 259 9.57 12.49 -4.80
C ALA A 259 10.97 12.84 -4.27
N ALA A 260 11.12 13.05 -2.96
CA ALA A 260 12.43 13.21 -2.32
C ALA A 260 13.30 11.96 -2.52
N GLY A 261 12.74 10.75 -2.33
CA GLY A 261 13.44 9.50 -2.60
C GLY A 261 13.87 9.34 -4.07
N VAL A 262 13.06 9.81 -5.01
CA VAL A 262 13.40 9.82 -6.45
C VAL A 262 14.56 10.79 -6.74
N VAL A 263 14.61 11.94 -6.08
CA VAL A 263 15.75 12.88 -6.18
C VAL A 263 17.04 12.20 -5.73
N ASP A 264 17.02 11.56 -4.56
CA ASP A 264 18.20 10.90 -4.00
C ASP A 264 18.69 9.75 -4.90
N ALA A 265 17.77 8.87 -5.32
CA ALA A 265 18.08 7.73 -6.16
C ALA A 265 18.65 8.15 -7.52
N GLN A 266 17.97 9.04 -8.25
CA GLN A 266 18.43 9.46 -9.58
C GLN A 266 19.73 10.27 -9.52
N THR A 267 20.00 11.01 -8.43
CA THR A 267 21.29 11.69 -8.24
C THR A 267 22.44 10.70 -8.07
N ALA A 268 22.22 9.61 -7.34
CA ALA A 268 23.19 8.53 -7.21
C ALA A 268 23.40 7.80 -8.55
N GLU A 269 22.33 7.52 -9.29
CA GLU A 269 22.39 6.90 -10.62
C GLU A 269 23.14 7.78 -11.63
N ILE A 270 22.93 9.10 -11.62
CA ILE A 270 23.70 10.05 -12.45
C ILE A 270 25.20 9.91 -12.17
N THR A 271 25.59 9.85 -10.89
CA THR A 271 27.00 9.71 -10.50
C THR A 271 27.58 8.40 -11.03
N ALA A 272 26.89 7.29 -10.83
CA ALA A 272 27.32 5.98 -11.32
C ALA A 272 27.45 5.94 -12.85
N LEU A 273 26.50 6.53 -13.56
CA LEU A 273 26.53 6.64 -15.03
C LEU A 273 27.67 7.52 -15.52
N GLN A 274 27.97 8.64 -14.86
CA GLN A 274 29.11 9.50 -15.20
C GLN A 274 30.46 8.79 -15.01
N GLU A 275 30.61 8.06 -13.91
CA GLU A 275 31.80 7.25 -13.65
C GLU A 275 31.97 6.11 -14.66
N LEU A 276 30.87 5.46 -15.05
CA LEU A 276 30.87 4.48 -16.12
C LEU A 276 31.23 5.12 -17.47
N ARG A 277 30.63 6.27 -17.80
CA ARG A 277 30.87 6.99 -19.05
C ARG A 277 32.33 7.34 -19.26
N GLY A 278 33.03 7.72 -18.19
CA GLY A 278 34.47 8.03 -18.24
C GLY A 278 35.36 6.81 -18.55
N ARG A 279 34.84 5.58 -18.43
CA ARG A 279 35.57 4.33 -18.67
C ARG A 279 35.17 3.62 -19.96
N LEU A 280 34.11 4.07 -20.64
CA LEU A 280 33.63 3.57 -21.94
C LEU A 280 34.39 4.19 -23.11
#